data_AF-A0A2Z6NV57-F1
#
_entry.id   AF-A0A2Z6NV57-F1
#
_cell.length_a   1.000
_cell.length_b   1.000
_cell.length_c   1.000
_cell.angle_alpha   90.00
_cell.angle_beta   90.00
_cell.angle_gamma   90.00
#
_symmetry.space_group_name_H-M   'P 1'
#
loop_
_entity.id
_entity.type
_entity.pdbx_description
1 polymer ?
#
loop_
_entity_poly.entity_id
_entity_poly.type
_entity_poly.pdbx_seq_one_letter_code
_entity_poly.pdbx_strand_id
1 'polypeptide(L)'
;MCTDAKAESRPSESELIYVPRDEEFDDIKRQYINQGKLKAVLRNIVLALRYKIMGNEVISNIDRFIQKPTEHYVPKSLLNLGVTIEQFFKFDPPKTFSSGKSQILSDDEFGRQVLAGLNPLSIERLKVFPPVSKLDPSIYGSVESALKEEHIINHIEGMSIQQALEENKLFILDYHDVYLLFLDRINALDERKAYATTTIFFLAKMGTLKPIAIVFKLLHPHMRYTLKTNATAREVLINAEGSIEKNYTPGRYCMQITCAAYKDWWRFDMEGLPADLIRR
;
A
#
# COMPACT_ATOMS: atom_id res chain seq x y z
N MET A 1 -0.55 -25.05 -27.91
CA MET A 1 0.49 -24.33 -28.67
C MET A 1 0.35 -22.85 -28.35
N CYS A 2 1.43 -22.07 -28.36
CA CYS A 2 1.32 -20.61 -28.30
C CYS A 2 0.79 -20.09 -29.66
N THR A 3 -0.09 -19.10 -29.63
CA THR A 3 -0.70 -18.49 -30.84
C THR A 3 -0.05 -17.19 -31.27
N ASP A 4 0.89 -16.66 -30.48
CA ASP A 4 1.71 -15.49 -30.80
C ASP A 4 3.20 -15.83 -30.60
N ALA A 5 4.01 -15.62 -31.64
CA ALA A 5 5.45 -15.83 -31.60
C ALA A 5 6.21 -14.82 -30.72
N LYS A 6 5.53 -13.76 -30.24
CA LYS A 6 6.07 -12.77 -29.29
C LYS A 6 5.73 -13.07 -27.83
N ALA A 7 4.94 -14.12 -27.57
CA ALA A 7 4.53 -14.51 -26.23
C ALA A 7 5.22 -15.81 -25.79
N GLU A 8 5.80 -15.80 -24.59
CA GLU A 8 6.37 -17.00 -23.97
C GLU A 8 5.27 -18.03 -23.68
N SER A 9 5.53 -19.31 -23.95
CA SER A 9 4.61 -20.40 -23.61
C SER A 9 4.52 -20.57 -22.09
N ARG A 10 3.31 -20.75 -21.55
CA ARG A 10 3.11 -21.12 -20.14
C ARG A 10 3.90 -22.41 -19.81
N PRO A 11 4.49 -22.52 -18.60
CA PRO A 11 5.03 -23.78 -18.07
C PRO A 11 3.99 -24.90 -18.06
N SER A 12 4.43 -26.16 -17.94
CA SER A 12 3.53 -27.27 -17.63
C SER A 12 2.96 -27.14 -16.22
N GLU A 13 1.85 -27.84 -15.90
CA GLU A 13 1.25 -27.81 -14.56
C GLU A 13 2.18 -28.34 -13.44
N SER A 14 3.27 -29.04 -13.82
CA SER A 14 4.33 -29.53 -12.96
C SER A 14 5.54 -28.58 -12.79
N GLU A 15 5.62 -27.49 -13.55
CA GLU A 15 6.80 -26.62 -13.62
C GLU A 15 6.48 -25.19 -13.17
N LEU A 16 7.36 -24.61 -12.35
CA LEU A 16 7.25 -23.22 -11.89
C LEU A 16 8.06 -22.29 -12.80
N ILE A 17 7.72 -20.99 -12.80
CA ILE A 17 8.56 -19.98 -13.45
C ILE A 17 9.98 -20.01 -12.84
N TYR A 18 10.98 -20.28 -13.70
CA TYR A 18 12.38 -20.43 -13.31
C TYR A 18 12.94 -19.18 -12.60
N VAL A 19 13.79 -19.43 -11.61
CA VAL A 19 14.71 -18.45 -11.00
C VAL A 19 16.07 -19.14 -10.77
N PRO A 20 17.18 -18.37 -10.68
CA PRO A 20 18.45 -18.89 -10.18
C PRO A 20 18.29 -19.58 -8.81
N ARG A 21 19.09 -20.62 -8.55
CA ARG A 21 18.96 -21.43 -7.33
C ARG A 21 19.10 -20.61 -6.04
N ASP A 22 19.94 -19.58 -6.06
CA ASP A 22 20.21 -18.70 -4.92
C ASP A 22 19.09 -17.65 -4.69
N GLU A 23 18.22 -17.45 -5.68
CA GLU A 23 17.00 -16.62 -5.62
C GLU A 23 15.74 -17.45 -5.32
N GLU A 24 15.88 -18.75 -5.03
CA GLU A 24 14.77 -19.52 -4.49
C GLU A 24 14.45 -19.13 -3.04
N PHE A 25 13.20 -19.33 -2.63
CA PHE A 25 12.88 -19.36 -1.22
C PHE A 25 13.62 -20.55 -0.57
N ASP A 26 14.27 -20.32 0.57
CA ASP A 26 14.78 -21.39 1.44
C ASP A 26 13.63 -22.30 1.91
N ASP A 27 13.94 -23.48 2.44
CA ASP A 27 12.91 -24.48 2.73
C ASP A 27 11.97 -24.08 3.88
N ILE A 28 12.44 -23.27 4.84
CA ILE A 28 11.61 -22.71 5.92
C ILE A 28 10.64 -21.70 5.30
N LYS A 29 11.12 -20.85 4.39
CA LYS A 29 10.34 -19.85 3.67
C LYS A 29 9.35 -20.49 2.69
N ARG A 30 9.72 -21.57 1.99
CA ARG A 30 8.82 -22.40 1.16
C ARG A 30 7.69 -22.99 1.99
N GLN A 31 8.01 -23.63 3.12
CA GLN A 31 7.00 -24.20 4.02
C GLN A 31 6.07 -23.11 4.57
N TYR A 32 6.61 -22.00 5.05
CA TYR A 32 5.82 -20.87 5.56
C TYR A 32 4.88 -20.28 4.49
N ILE A 33 5.36 -20.10 3.26
CA ILE A 33 4.55 -19.60 2.15
C ILE A 33 3.47 -20.61 1.75
N ASN A 34 3.76 -21.91 1.70
CA ASN A 34 2.78 -22.93 1.35
C ASN A 34 1.71 -23.11 2.44
N GLN A 35 2.08 -23.05 3.72
CA GLN A 35 1.14 -22.94 4.83
C GLN A 35 0.28 -21.66 4.73
N GLY A 36 0.90 -20.53 4.37
CA GLY A 36 0.21 -19.26 4.12
C GLY A 36 -0.81 -19.35 2.97
N LYS A 37 -0.43 -19.94 1.83
CA LYS A 37 -1.31 -20.20 0.68
C LYS A 37 -2.51 -21.06 1.09
N LEU A 38 -2.29 -22.17 1.81
CA LEU A 38 -3.36 -23.04 2.30
C LEU A 38 -4.29 -22.32 3.30
N LYS A 39 -3.72 -21.58 4.27
CA LYS A 39 -4.46 -20.75 5.25
C LYS A 39 -5.30 -19.69 4.53
N ALA A 40 -4.81 -19.11 3.43
CA ALA A 40 -5.53 -18.13 2.62
C ALA A 40 -6.67 -18.76 1.78
N VAL A 41 -6.42 -19.89 1.08
CA VAL A 41 -7.45 -20.58 0.29
C VAL A 41 -8.64 -21.00 1.16
N LEU A 42 -8.37 -21.63 2.30
CA LEU A 42 -9.42 -22.05 3.24
C LEU A 42 -10.24 -20.86 3.76
N ARG A 43 -9.58 -19.73 4.05
CA ARG A 43 -10.27 -18.50 4.51
C ARG A 43 -11.09 -17.84 3.41
N ASN A 44 -10.59 -17.81 2.18
CA ASN A 44 -11.29 -17.22 1.04
C ASN A 44 -12.54 -18.02 0.64
N ILE A 45 -12.48 -19.36 0.69
CA ILE A 45 -13.66 -20.22 0.47
C ILE A 45 -14.73 -19.93 1.54
N VAL A 46 -14.34 -19.81 2.81
CA VAL A 46 -15.29 -19.53 3.91
C VAL A 46 -15.82 -18.09 3.86
N LEU A 47 -15.01 -17.11 3.44
CA LEU A 47 -15.47 -15.74 3.19
C LEU A 47 -16.49 -15.70 2.04
N ALA A 48 -16.23 -16.38 0.93
CA ALA A 48 -17.18 -16.47 -0.19
C ALA A 48 -18.50 -17.16 0.21
N LEU A 49 -18.44 -18.24 1.00
CA LEU A 49 -19.61 -18.91 1.56
C LEU A 49 -20.39 -18.00 2.52
N ARG A 50 -19.71 -17.33 3.47
CA ARG A 50 -20.36 -16.40 4.42
C ARG A 50 -20.96 -15.19 3.70
N TYR A 51 -20.29 -14.61 2.71
CA TYR A 51 -20.83 -13.54 1.88
C TYR A 51 -22.10 -13.98 1.13
N LYS A 52 -22.08 -15.18 0.53
CA LYS A 52 -23.25 -15.75 -0.17
C LYS A 52 -24.43 -16.09 0.75
N ILE A 53 -24.20 -16.21 2.07
CA ILE A 53 -25.22 -16.49 3.10
C ILE A 53 -25.71 -15.21 3.80
N MET A 54 -24.84 -14.20 3.97
CA MET A 54 -25.08 -13.04 4.84
C MET A 54 -25.11 -11.68 4.12
N GLY A 55 -24.75 -11.62 2.84
CA GLY A 55 -24.72 -10.37 2.07
C GLY A 55 -23.68 -9.35 2.56
N ASN A 56 -23.93 -8.06 2.28
CA ASN A 56 -22.95 -6.97 2.43
C ASN A 56 -22.64 -6.54 3.87
N GLU A 57 -23.36 -7.01 4.90
CA GLU A 57 -23.18 -6.56 6.29
C GLU A 57 -21.80 -6.91 6.89
N VAL A 58 -21.11 -7.89 6.30
CA VAL A 58 -19.89 -8.53 6.83
C VAL A 58 -18.70 -7.58 7.02
N ILE A 59 -18.59 -6.51 6.21
CA ILE A 59 -17.41 -5.62 6.20
C ILE A 59 -17.33 -4.74 7.46
N SER A 60 -18.45 -4.53 8.16
CA SER A 60 -18.56 -3.62 9.31
C SER A 60 -17.67 -3.96 10.53
N ASN A 61 -17.14 -5.18 10.63
CA ASN A 61 -16.57 -5.68 11.88
C ASN A 61 -15.32 -6.57 11.69
N ILE A 62 -14.24 -5.97 11.20
CA ILE A 62 -12.95 -6.66 10.91
C ILE A 62 -12.38 -7.42 12.13
N ASP A 63 -12.70 -6.97 13.34
CA ASP A 63 -12.30 -7.56 14.63
C ASP A 63 -12.74 -9.02 14.79
N ARG A 64 -13.86 -9.42 14.16
CA ARG A 64 -14.32 -10.82 14.15
C ARG A 64 -13.30 -11.76 13.49
N PHE A 65 -12.42 -11.22 12.66
CA PHE A 65 -11.35 -11.95 11.99
C PHE A 65 -10.00 -11.84 12.70
N ILE A 66 -9.89 -11.23 13.90
CA ILE A 66 -8.62 -11.11 14.65
C ILE A 66 -8.69 -11.93 15.95
N GLN A 67 -7.61 -12.65 16.28
CA GLN A 67 -7.50 -13.35 17.55
C GLN A 67 -7.39 -12.35 18.71
N LYS A 68 -8.14 -12.56 19.78
CA LYS A 68 -7.96 -11.77 21.01
C LYS A 68 -6.60 -12.12 21.62
N PRO A 69 -5.81 -11.16 22.15
CA PRO A 69 -4.44 -11.42 22.64
C PRO A 69 -4.31 -12.54 23.68
N THR A 70 -5.39 -12.86 24.40
CA THR A 70 -5.47 -13.92 25.40
C THR A 70 -5.74 -15.32 24.83
N GLU A 71 -6.15 -15.48 23.57
CA GLU A 71 -6.47 -16.78 22.93
C GLU A 71 -5.23 -17.45 22.30
N HIS A 72 -4.11 -17.54 23.03
CA HIS A 72 -2.90 -18.25 22.57
C HIS A 72 -3.10 -19.78 22.58
N TYR A 73 -3.69 -20.33 21.51
CA TYR A 73 -3.84 -21.77 21.30
C TYR A 73 -3.19 -22.21 19.99
N VAL A 74 -2.26 -23.18 20.07
CA VAL A 74 -1.58 -23.77 18.91
C VAL A 74 -2.09 -25.20 18.70
N PRO A 75 -2.95 -25.47 17.70
CA PRO A 75 -3.36 -26.83 17.39
C PRO A 75 -2.17 -27.65 16.88
N LYS A 76 -1.71 -28.62 17.68
CA LYS A 76 -0.60 -29.53 17.29
C LYS A 76 -0.97 -30.53 16.18
N SER A 77 -2.21 -30.50 15.70
CA SER A 77 -2.70 -31.29 14.56
C SER A 77 -3.80 -30.53 13.82
N LEU A 78 -3.76 -30.58 12.48
CA LEU A 78 -4.79 -30.05 11.58
C LEU A 78 -6.10 -30.85 11.59
N LEU A 79 -6.09 -32.07 12.16
CA LEU A 79 -7.20 -33.03 12.07
C LEU A 79 -8.10 -33.09 13.32
N ASN A 80 -7.77 -32.37 14.40
CA ASN A 80 -8.58 -32.37 15.62
C ASN A 80 -9.79 -31.43 15.47
N LEU A 81 -10.85 -31.94 14.83
CA LEU A 81 -12.16 -31.32 14.59
C LEU A 81 -12.96 -30.90 15.85
N GLY A 82 -12.35 -30.92 17.04
CA GLY A 82 -12.91 -30.37 18.28
C GLY A 82 -12.61 -28.88 18.51
N VAL A 83 -11.75 -28.26 17.70
CA VAL A 83 -11.57 -26.80 17.72
C VAL A 83 -12.76 -26.13 17.05
N THR A 84 -13.42 -25.18 17.72
CA THR A 84 -14.52 -24.41 17.13
C THR A 84 -14.05 -23.76 15.83
N ILE A 85 -14.69 -24.15 14.72
CA ILE A 85 -14.30 -23.84 13.33
C ILE A 85 -13.94 -22.35 13.13
N GLU A 86 -14.61 -21.43 13.82
CA GLU A 86 -14.35 -20.00 13.77
C GLU A 86 -12.93 -19.57 14.22
N GLN A 87 -12.33 -20.24 15.20
CA GLN A 87 -11.00 -19.89 15.70
C GLN A 87 -9.91 -20.09 14.64
N PHE A 88 -10.05 -21.11 13.79
CA PHE A 88 -9.09 -21.41 12.71
C PHE A 88 -9.03 -20.32 11.63
N PHE A 89 -10.05 -19.45 11.57
CA PHE A 89 -10.15 -18.36 10.58
C PHE A 89 -9.71 -16.99 11.11
N LYS A 90 -9.47 -16.84 12.42
CA LYS A 90 -8.94 -15.60 12.99
C LYS A 90 -7.45 -15.41 12.65
N PHE A 91 -7.08 -14.23 12.17
CA PHE A 91 -5.69 -13.80 11.99
C PHE A 91 -5.03 -13.49 13.33
N ASP A 92 -3.73 -13.75 13.39
CA ASP A 92 -2.87 -13.40 14.51
C ASP A 92 -2.77 -11.85 14.57
N PRO A 93 -2.87 -11.20 15.75
CA PRO A 93 -2.99 -9.74 15.82
C PRO A 93 -1.75 -9.03 15.26
N PRO A 94 -1.90 -7.96 14.45
CA PRO A 94 -0.78 -7.15 13.98
C PRO A 94 0.09 -6.64 15.12
N LYS A 95 1.39 -6.45 14.89
CA LYS A 95 2.31 -5.89 15.92
C LYS A 95 1.95 -4.46 16.36
N THR A 96 1.12 -3.74 15.59
CA THR A 96 0.55 -2.43 15.94
C THR A 96 -0.73 -2.54 16.79
N PHE A 97 -1.37 -3.72 16.88
CA PHE A 97 -2.61 -3.93 17.64
C PHE A 97 -2.37 -4.15 19.15
N SER A 98 -1.15 -4.49 19.57
CA SER A 98 -0.85 -4.81 20.97
C SER A 98 -0.89 -3.61 21.92
N SER A 99 -0.79 -2.38 21.43
CA SER A 99 -0.83 -1.16 22.27
C SER A 99 -2.23 -0.54 22.40
N GLY A 100 -3.21 -1.04 21.64
CA GLY A 100 -4.62 -0.64 21.75
C GLY A 100 -5.20 -0.03 20.46
N LYS A 101 -6.42 -0.43 20.13
CA LYS A 101 -7.05 -0.18 18.82
C LYS A 101 -7.21 1.31 18.47
N SER A 102 -7.44 2.16 19.48
CA SER A 102 -7.59 3.62 19.31
C SER A 102 -6.27 4.32 18.97
N GLN A 103 -5.11 3.75 19.33
CA GLN A 103 -3.81 4.35 19.03
C GLN A 103 -3.46 4.25 17.55
N ILE A 104 -3.86 3.17 16.87
CA ILE A 104 -3.65 2.99 15.42
C ILE A 104 -4.35 4.09 14.59
N LEU A 105 -5.43 4.65 15.12
CA LEU A 105 -6.23 5.70 14.49
C LEU A 105 -5.84 7.11 14.97
N SER A 106 -4.72 7.28 15.68
CA SER A 106 -4.26 8.60 16.14
C SER A 106 -3.31 9.25 15.15
N ASP A 107 -3.41 10.58 15.04
CA ASP A 107 -2.52 11.42 14.21
C ASP A 107 -1.04 11.28 14.62
N ASP A 108 -0.77 11.08 15.91
CA ASP A 108 0.58 10.86 16.44
C ASP A 108 1.17 9.52 15.97
N GLU A 109 0.37 8.44 15.90
CA GLU A 109 0.82 7.15 15.36
C GLU A 109 0.93 7.18 13.82
N PHE A 110 0.08 7.93 13.13
CA PHE A 110 0.22 8.15 11.69
C PHE A 110 1.53 8.89 11.37
N GLY A 111 1.82 10.01 12.04
CA GLY A 111 3.10 10.71 11.93
C GLY A 111 4.30 9.83 12.30
N ARG A 112 4.19 9.02 13.36
CA ARG A 112 5.22 8.06 13.75
C ARG A 112 5.43 6.95 12.71
N GLN A 113 4.38 6.48 12.02
CA GLN A 113 4.51 5.48 10.94
C GLN A 113 5.11 6.06 9.65
N VAL A 114 4.98 7.36 9.41
CA VAL A 114 5.64 8.04 8.28
C VAL A 114 7.16 8.23 8.52
N LEU A 115 7.62 8.25 9.78
CA LEU A 115 9.06 8.27 10.12
C LEU A 115 9.66 6.89 10.43
N ALA A 116 8.87 5.98 11.02
CA ALA A 116 9.33 4.72 11.60
C ALA A 116 8.29 3.58 11.45
N GLY A 117 7.58 3.57 10.31
CA GLY A 117 6.66 2.50 9.89
C GLY A 117 7.21 1.71 8.69
N LEU A 118 6.32 1.34 7.76
CA LEU A 118 6.67 0.48 6.62
C LEU A 118 7.27 1.24 5.41
N ASN A 119 7.02 2.54 5.29
CA ASN A 119 7.61 3.39 4.25
C ASN A 119 8.13 4.72 4.86
N PRO A 120 9.32 4.71 5.49
CA PRO A 120 9.93 5.91 6.07
C PRO A 120 10.68 6.79 5.05
N LEU A 121 10.63 6.46 3.75
CA LEU A 121 11.48 7.09 2.74
C LEU A 121 10.79 8.19 1.94
N SER A 122 9.45 8.16 1.83
CA SER A 122 8.67 9.09 0.99
C SER A 122 8.31 10.42 1.63
N ILE A 123 8.69 10.67 2.90
CA ILE A 123 8.52 11.99 3.51
C ILE A 123 9.66 12.94 3.07
N GLU A 124 9.30 14.19 2.84
CA GLU A 124 10.14 15.28 2.37
C GLU A 124 10.00 16.51 3.28
N ARG A 125 10.97 17.43 3.26
CA ARG A 125 10.78 18.76 3.87
C ARG A 125 9.98 19.62 2.91
N LEU A 126 8.93 20.29 3.38
CA LEU A 126 8.16 21.21 2.54
C LEU A 126 9.04 22.43 2.19
N LYS A 127 9.22 22.71 0.90
CA LYS A 127 10.05 23.82 0.40
C LYS A 127 9.27 25.11 0.13
N VAL A 128 8.00 24.99 -0.26
CA VAL A 128 7.09 26.09 -0.63
C VAL A 128 5.69 25.74 -0.15
N PHE A 129 4.93 26.72 0.31
CA PHE A 129 3.49 26.57 0.62
C PHE A 129 2.68 27.59 -0.18
N PRO A 130 1.51 27.22 -0.76
CA PRO A 130 1.00 25.85 -0.85
C PRO A 130 1.89 24.97 -1.76
N PRO A 131 1.80 23.63 -1.66
CA PRO A 131 2.54 22.72 -2.53
C PRO A 131 2.19 22.94 -4.01
N VAL A 132 3.18 22.83 -4.90
CA VAL A 132 3.03 23.05 -6.34
C VAL A 132 3.31 21.74 -7.08
N SER A 133 2.33 21.29 -7.87
CA SER A 133 2.46 20.12 -8.74
C SER A 133 3.47 20.35 -9.87
N LYS A 134 4.15 19.27 -10.29
CA LYS A 134 5.12 19.26 -11.39
C LYS A 134 4.48 18.83 -12.72
N LEU A 135 3.15 18.65 -12.75
CA LEU A 135 2.39 18.15 -13.91
C LEU A 135 1.86 19.26 -14.81
N ASP A 136 1.66 18.93 -16.09
CA ASP A 136 1.17 19.85 -17.12
C ASP A 136 -0.33 20.20 -16.91
N PRO A 137 -0.68 21.48 -16.63
CA PRO A 137 -2.07 21.90 -16.44
C PRO A 137 -2.94 21.73 -17.70
N SER A 138 -2.34 21.69 -18.90
CA SER A 138 -3.09 21.48 -20.14
C SER A 138 -3.61 20.04 -20.28
N ILE A 139 -3.00 19.09 -19.56
CA ILE A 139 -3.39 17.67 -19.55
C ILE A 139 -4.30 17.38 -18.34
N TYR A 140 -3.98 17.93 -17.17
CA TYR A 140 -4.64 17.57 -15.89
C TYR A 140 -5.57 18.64 -15.32
N GLY A 141 -5.84 19.72 -16.05
CA GLY A 141 -6.66 20.84 -15.58
C GLY A 141 -5.94 21.65 -14.51
N SER A 142 -6.67 22.19 -13.52
CA SER A 142 -6.00 22.85 -12.40
C SER A 142 -5.26 21.83 -11.52
N VAL A 143 -3.93 21.98 -11.52
CA VAL A 143 -2.99 21.28 -10.65
C VAL A 143 -2.56 22.12 -9.45
N GLU A 144 -3.18 23.30 -9.27
CA GLU A 144 -3.01 24.12 -8.06
C GLU A 144 -3.51 23.37 -6.82
N SER A 145 -2.76 23.47 -5.73
CA SER A 145 -3.17 22.85 -4.47
C SER A 145 -4.29 23.65 -3.82
N ALA A 146 -5.34 22.97 -3.38
CA ALA A 146 -6.45 23.57 -2.63
C ALA A 146 -6.08 23.99 -1.19
N LEU A 147 -4.80 23.88 -0.81
CA LEU A 147 -4.30 24.37 0.47
C LEU A 147 -4.18 25.90 0.47
N LYS A 148 -4.62 26.49 1.59
CA LYS A 148 -4.48 27.90 1.90
C LYS A 148 -3.90 28.05 3.30
N GLU A 149 -3.37 29.23 3.61
CA GLU A 149 -2.77 29.50 4.92
C GLU A 149 -3.76 29.30 6.07
N GLU A 150 -5.00 29.75 5.87
CA GLU A 150 -6.12 29.61 6.81
C GLU A 150 -6.44 28.15 7.20
N HIS A 151 -6.04 27.16 6.38
CA HIS A 151 -6.25 25.74 6.68
C HIS A 151 -5.23 25.18 7.68
N ILE A 152 -4.02 25.77 7.80
CA ILE A 152 -2.94 25.21 8.64
C ILE A 152 -2.41 26.15 9.73
N ILE A 153 -2.69 27.46 9.67
CA ILE A 153 -2.14 28.46 10.59
C ILE A 153 -2.42 28.16 12.07
N ASN A 154 -3.59 27.58 12.37
CA ASN A 154 -4.01 27.20 13.73
C ASN A 154 -3.29 25.95 14.27
N HIS A 155 -2.58 25.21 13.41
CA HIS A 155 -1.95 23.93 13.74
C HIS A 155 -0.42 24.01 13.90
N ILE A 156 0.20 25.17 13.63
CA ILE A 156 1.65 25.38 13.67
C ILE A 156 2.12 26.17 14.92
N GLU A 157 1.46 25.96 16.06
CA GLU A 157 1.82 26.51 17.38
C GLU A 157 2.05 28.04 17.43
N GLY A 158 1.32 28.81 16.61
CA GLY A 158 1.37 30.27 16.57
C GLY A 158 2.54 30.88 15.79
N MET A 159 3.33 30.08 15.06
CA MET A 159 4.28 30.59 14.07
C MET A 159 3.56 31.02 12.77
N SER A 160 4.20 31.86 11.96
CA SER A 160 3.81 32.02 10.56
C SER A 160 4.29 30.83 9.73
N ILE A 161 3.68 30.63 8.55
CA ILE A 161 4.08 29.56 7.62
C ILE A 161 5.52 29.77 7.15
N GLN A 162 5.92 31.02 6.88
CA GLN A 162 7.29 31.36 6.51
C GLN A 162 8.30 30.98 7.60
N GLN A 163 8.02 31.29 8.87
CA GLN A 163 8.85 30.85 10.01
C GLN A 163 8.93 29.33 10.10
N ALA A 164 7.81 28.62 9.89
CA ALA A 164 7.77 27.17 9.93
C ALA A 164 8.50 26.49 8.75
N LEU A 165 8.63 27.16 7.60
CA LEU A 165 9.49 26.74 6.49
C LEU A 165 10.98 27.00 6.81
N GLU A 166 11.32 28.19 7.28
CA GLU A 166 12.69 28.61 7.62
C GLU A 166 13.29 27.77 8.77
N GLU A 167 12.51 27.50 9.81
CA GLU A 167 12.88 26.62 10.93
C GLU A 167 12.80 25.12 10.57
N ASN A 168 12.48 24.75 9.33
CA ASN A 168 12.40 23.38 8.82
C ASN A 168 11.38 22.49 9.58
N LYS A 169 10.27 23.09 10.03
CA LYS A 169 9.21 22.41 10.79
C LYS A 169 8.08 21.85 9.95
N LEU A 170 7.94 22.28 8.69
CA LEU A 170 6.95 21.75 7.76
C LEU A 170 7.53 20.64 6.88
N PHE A 171 6.80 19.53 6.80
CA PHE A 171 7.12 18.34 6.03
C PHE A 171 5.94 17.93 5.16
N ILE A 172 6.20 17.15 4.12
CA ILE A 172 5.21 16.73 3.13
C ILE A 172 5.40 15.26 2.77
N LEU A 173 4.30 14.53 2.66
CA LEU A 173 4.21 13.23 2.02
C LEU A 173 3.33 13.42 0.79
N ASP A 174 3.96 13.64 -0.37
CA ASP A 174 3.22 13.93 -1.60
C ASP A 174 3.07 12.70 -2.50
N TYR A 175 1.83 12.27 -2.68
CA TYR A 175 1.46 11.25 -3.64
C TYR A 175 0.56 11.80 -4.77
N HIS A 176 0.28 13.12 -4.80
CA HIS A 176 -0.60 13.77 -5.79
C HIS A 176 -0.15 13.51 -7.23
N ASP A 177 1.08 13.91 -7.56
CA ASP A 177 1.55 13.88 -8.96
C ASP A 177 1.56 12.45 -9.51
N VAL A 178 2.19 11.52 -8.79
CA VAL A 178 2.48 10.17 -9.30
C VAL A 178 1.20 9.36 -9.62
N TYR A 179 0.05 9.74 -9.05
CA TYR A 179 -1.23 9.05 -9.25
C TYR A 179 -2.32 9.88 -9.94
N LEU A 180 -2.22 11.21 -9.99
CA LEU A 180 -3.06 12.03 -10.88
C LEU A 180 -2.90 11.59 -12.35
N LEU A 181 -1.71 11.10 -12.70
CA LEU A 181 -1.37 10.48 -13.99
C LEU A 181 -2.21 9.24 -14.36
N PHE A 182 -2.89 8.61 -13.40
CA PHE A 182 -3.74 7.42 -13.60
C PHE A 182 -5.19 7.57 -13.12
N LEU A 183 -5.53 8.73 -12.53
CA LEU A 183 -6.77 8.96 -11.78
C LEU A 183 -8.03 8.51 -12.52
N ASP A 184 -8.20 8.98 -13.76
CA ASP A 184 -9.42 8.75 -14.53
C ASP A 184 -9.56 7.28 -14.95
N ARG A 185 -8.44 6.62 -15.31
CA ARG A 185 -8.44 5.19 -15.66
C ARG A 185 -8.85 4.32 -14.47
N ILE A 186 -8.56 4.77 -13.25
CA ILE A 186 -8.91 4.08 -12.01
C ILE A 186 -10.38 4.38 -11.64
N ASN A 187 -10.83 5.63 -11.80
CA ASN A 187 -12.20 6.03 -11.45
C ASN A 187 -13.27 5.65 -12.49
N ALA A 188 -12.89 5.36 -13.74
CA ALA A 188 -13.77 4.94 -14.83
C ALA A 188 -14.12 3.44 -14.83
N LEU A 189 -13.70 2.69 -13.79
CA LEU A 189 -13.97 1.27 -13.64
C LEU A 189 -15.01 1.04 -12.54
N ASP A 190 -15.94 0.12 -12.80
CA ASP A 190 -17.14 -0.08 -11.97
C ASP A 190 -16.80 -0.37 -10.51
N GLU A 191 -17.56 0.25 -9.60
CA GLU A 191 -17.38 0.21 -8.14
C GLU A 191 -16.06 0.80 -7.58
N ARG A 192 -15.20 1.48 -8.39
CA ARG A 192 -13.89 1.98 -7.93
C ARG A 192 -13.78 3.51 -7.87
N LYS A 193 -13.23 4.05 -6.77
CA LYS A 193 -12.91 5.49 -6.50
C LYS A 193 -11.78 5.58 -5.44
N ALA A 194 -10.84 6.55 -5.47
CA ALA A 194 -9.79 6.67 -4.42
C ALA A 194 -8.99 8.01 -4.30
N TYR A 195 -8.23 8.13 -3.20
CA TYR A 195 -7.43 9.31 -2.74
C TYR A 195 -6.19 8.90 -1.91
N ALA A 196 -5.00 9.54 -1.87
CA ALA A 196 -4.42 10.68 -2.62
C ALA A 196 -4.19 11.99 -1.86
N THR A 197 -4.03 11.84 -0.56
CA THR A 197 -2.90 12.38 0.21
C THR A 197 -1.78 13.11 -0.58
N THR A 198 -1.89 14.43 -0.70
CA THR A 198 -0.75 15.28 -0.28
C THR A 198 -0.97 15.55 1.21
N THR A 199 -0.14 14.97 2.09
CA THR A 199 -0.24 15.23 3.53
C THR A 199 0.84 16.21 3.95
N ILE A 200 0.45 17.30 4.61
CA ILE A 200 1.37 18.21 5.29
C ILE A 200 1.47 17.80 6.76
N PHE A 201 2.70 17.76 7.26
CA PHE A 201 3.01 17.53 8.67
C PHE A 201 3.75 18.72 9.27
N PHE A 202 3.60 18.90 10.57
CA PHE A 202 4.31 19.87 11.38
C PHE A 202 5.09 19.16 12.50
N LEU A 203 6.34 19.59 12.71
CA LEU A 203 7.17 19.14 13.82
C LEU A 203 6.92 20.02 15.05
N ALA A 204 6.14 19.49 15.99
CA ALA A 204 5.81 20.15 17.25
C ALA A 204 7.03 20.37 18.15
N LYS A 205 6.97 21.35 19.07
CA LYS A 205 8.07 21.63 20.03
C LYS A 205 8.45 20.42 20.90
N MET A 206 7.53 19.47 21.07
CA MET A 206 7.76 18.19 21.79
C MET A 206 8.49 17.12 20.96
N GLY A 207 8.90 17.41 19.72
CA GLY A 207 9.54 16.45 18.80
C GLY A 207 8.56 15.50 18.10
N THR A 208 7.25 15.66 18.30
CA THR A 208 6.21 14.88 17.61
C THR A 208 5.96 15.45 16.22
N LEU A 209 6.10 14.62 15.18
CA LEU A 209 5.60 14.94 13.85
C LEU A 209 4.10 14.68 13.80
N LYS A 210 3.28 15.70 13.52
CA LYS A 210 1.82 15.60 13.46
C LYS A 210 1.30 15.97 12.07
N PRO A 211 0.33 15.24 11.49
CA PRO A 211 -0.40 15.71 10.31
C PRO A 211 -1.15 17.00 10.66
N ILE A 212 -1.16 17.97 9.74
CA ILE A 212 -1.90 19.24 9.89
C ILE A 212 -2.89 19.50 8.74
N ALA A 213 -2.69 18.85 7.59
CA ALA A 213 -3.66 18.85 6.49
C ALA A 213 -3.46 17.61 5.60
N ILE A 214 -4.55 17.10 5.03
CA ILE A 214 -4.52 16.03 4.02
C ILE A 214 -5.39 16.47 2.83
N VAL A 215 -4.76 16.63 1.66
CA VAL A 215 -5.41 16.85 0.35
C VAL A 215 -5.58 15.50 -0.35
N PHE A 216 -6.56 15.31 -1.25
CA PHE A 216 -7.02 13.97 -1.67
C PHE A 216 -7.24 13.79 -3.22
N LYS A 217 -6.40 12.99 -3.94
CA LYS A 217 -6.31 12.81 -5.43
C LYS A 217 -5.60 11.48 -5.97
N LEU A 218 -6.07 10.25 -5.59
CA LEU A 218 -5.61 8.81 -5.81
C LEU A 218 -4.21 8.28 -5.27
N LEU A 219 -4.10 7.05 -4.68
CA LEU A 219 -3.11 6.55 -3.66
C LEU A 219 -1.95 5.55 -4.03
N HIS A 220 -0.72 5.84 -3.55
CA HIS A 220 0.62 5.18 -3.69
C HIS A 220 0.92 3.99 -2.67
N PRO A 221 2.16 3.58 -2.27
CA PRO A 221 3.14 2.64 -2.91
C PRO A 221 3.44 1.26 -2.20
N HIS A 222 4.72 0.86 -2.04
CA HIS A 222 5.34 -0.51 -2.17
C HIS A 222 6.74 -0.58 -1.43
N MET A 223 7.57 -1.65 -1.26
CA MET A 223 7.54 -3.15 -1.33
C MET A 223 8.86 -3.77 -0.73
N ARG A 224 8.93 -5.09 -0.45
CA ARG A 224 10.16 -5.94 -0.31
C ARG A 224 9.84 -7.41 -0.72
N TYR A 225 10.86 -8.29 -0.85
CA TYR A 225 10.85 -9.65 -1.44
C TYR A 225 10.83 -9.70 -2.98
N THR A 226 11.18 -8.59 -3.61
CA THR A 226 10.84 -8.26 -5.00
C THR A 226 11.15 -9.34 -6.04
N LEU A 227 12.31 -10.01 -6.06
CA LEU A 227 12.63 -10.94 -7.17
C LEU A 227 11.79 -12.23 -7.16
N LYS A 228 11.86 -13.06 -6.11
CA LYS A 228 11.03 -14.28 -6.03
C LYS A 228 9.53 -13.97 -5.89
N THR A 229 9.16 -12.86 -5.22
CA THR A 229 7.77 -12.38 -5.27
C THR A 229 7.36 -12.00 -6.68
N ASN A 230 8.21 -11.33 -7.49
CA ASN A 230 7.87 -10.99 -8.87
C ASN A 230 7.82 -12.23 -9.79
N ALA A 231 8.60 -13.27 -9.53
CA ALA A 231 8.50 -14.54 -10.25
C ALA A 231 7.14 -15.22 -9.99
N THR A 232 6.79 -15.45 -8.73
CA THR A 232 5.44 -15.94 -8.36
C THR A 232 4.35 -14.93 -8.74
N ALA A 233 4.66 -13.64 -8.86
CA ALA A 233 3.69 -12.65 -9.31
C ALA A 233 3.37 -12.81 -10.80
N ARG A 234 4.38 -13.02 -11.66
CA ARG A 234 4.20 -13.33 -13.09
C ARG A 234 3.42 -14.64 -13.31
N GLU A 235 3.33 -15.48 -12.28
CA GLU A 235 2.64 -16.77 -12.28
C GLU A 235 1.17 -16.68 -11.81
N VAL A 236 0.88 -15.97 -10.70
CA VAL A 236 -0.47 -15.95 -10.08
C VAL A 236 -1.02 -14.57 -9.68
N LEU A 237 -0.29 -13.48 -9.90
CA LEU A 237 -0.62 -12.12 -9.43
C LEU A 237 -0.82 -11.16 -10.62
N ILE A 238 0.21 -10.89 -11.40
CA ILE A 238 0.23 -9.93 -12.53
C ILE A 238 0.14 -10.60 -13.92
N ASN A 239 -0.13 -11.91 -13.96
CA ASN A 239 -0.50 -12.60 -15.19
C ASN A 239 -1.87 -12.14 -15.70
N ALA A 240 -2.14 -12.38 -16.99
CA ALA A 240 -3.50 -12.32 -17.53
C ALA A 240 -4.43 -13.23 -16.71
N GLU A 241 -5.58 -12.71 -16.28
CA GLU A 241 -6.50 -13.33 -15.32
C GLU A 241 -5.93 -13.59 -13.90
N GLY A 242 -4.84 -12.92 -13.54
CA GLY A 242 -4.15 -13.02 -12.26
C GLY A 242 -4.86 -12.30 -11.11
N SER A 243 -4.31 -12.47 -9.90
CA SER A 243 -4.90 -11.91 -8.68
C SER A 243 -4.91 -10.37 -8.62
N ILE A 244 -4.06 -9.68 -9.40
CA ILE A 244 -4.14 -8.22 -9.60
C ILE A 244 -5.28 -7.90 -10.55
N GLU A 245 -5.32 -8.49 -11.75
CA GLU A 245 -6.38 -8.18 -12.74
C GLU A 245 -7.78 -8.47 -12.21
N LYS A 246 -7.94 -9.47 -11.33
CA LYS A 246 -9.23 -9.86 -10.74
C LYS A 246 -9.65 -9.05 -9.51
N ASN A 247 -8.71 -8.45 -8.76
CA ASN A 247 -9.03 -7.78 -7.48
C ASN A 247 -8.69 -6.28 -7.46
N TYR A 248 -7.69 -5.83 -8.20
CA TYR A 248 -7.25 -4.45 -8.26
C TYR A 248 -7.96 -3.69 -9.38
N THR A 249 -8.22 -2.41 -9.13
CA THR A 249 -9.04 -1.57 -10.00
C THR A 249 -8.67 -1.64 -11.48
N PRO A 250 -7.41 -1.45 -11.93
CA PRO A 250 -7.13 -1.27 -13.35
C PRO A 250 -7.25 -2.53 -14.23
N GLY A 251 -7.62 -3.68 -13.66
CA GLY A 251 -7.84 -4.92 -14.40
C GLY A 251 -6.65 -5.31 -15.31
N ARG A 252 -6.95 -5.69 -16.56
CA ARG A 252 -5.95 -6.04 -17.60
C ARG A 252 -4.97 -4.92 -17.97
N TYR A 253 -5.18 -3.69 -17.50
CA TYR A 253 -4.31 -2.55 -17.81
C TYR A 253 -3.24 -2.30 -16.73
N CYS A 254 -3.24 -3.05 -15.61
CA CYS A 254 -2.30 -2.84 -14.49
C CYS A 254 -0.83 -2.85 -14.94
N MET A 255 -0.43 -3.76 -15.83
CA MET A 255 0.96 -3.85 -16.31
C MET A 255 1.30 -2.86 -17.43
N GLN A 256 0.31 -2.28 -18.10
CA GLN A 256 0.53 -1.17 -19.05
C GLN A 256 0.77 0.16 -18.31
N ILE A 257 0.09 0.35 -17.17
CA ILE A 257 0.25 1.48 -16.25
C ILE A 257 1.67 1.55 -15.68
N THR A 258 2.19 0.43 -15.17
CA THR A 258 3.56 0.37 -14.62
C THR A 258 4.64 0.53 -15.70
N CYS A 259 4.39 0.03 -16.92
CA CYS A 259 5.26 0.25 -18.07
C CYS A 259 5.38 1.73 -18.48
N ALA A 260 4.26 2.48 -18.47
CA ALA A 260 4.26 3.91 -18.74
C ALA A 260 5.03 4.71 -17.68
N ALA A 261 4.80 4.44 -16.39
CA ALA A 261 5.54 5.08 -15.29
C ALA A 261 7.06 4.85 -15.38
N TYR A 262 7.46 3.63 -15.74
CA TYR A 262 8.87 3.27 -15.91
C TYR A 262 9.53 4.00 -17.09
N LYS A 263 8.80 4.20 -18.20
CA LYS A 263 9.31 4.89 -19.39
C LYS A 263 9.56 6.39 -19.14
N ASP A 264 8.64 7.06 -18.45
CA ASP A 264 8.59 8.53 -18.46
C ASP A 264 9.06 9.19 -17.15
N TRP A 265 9.09 8.50 -16.01
CA TRP A 265 9.46 9.10 -14.70
C TRP A 265 10.61 8.39 -13.97
N TRP A 266 10.96 7.16 -14.33
CA TRP A 266 12.05 6.44 -13.66
C TRP A 266 13.43 6.79 -14.23
N ARG A 267 14.36 7.21 -13.35
CA ARG A 267 15.69 7.72 -13.70
C ARG A 267 16.74 7.23 -12.71
N PHE A 268 17.49 6.19 -13.06
CA PHE A 268 18.45 5.53 -12.16
C PHE A 268 19.46 6.48 -11.48
N ASP A 269 19.90 7.52 -12.19
CA ASP A 269 20.78 8.57 -11.70
C ASP A 269 20.18 9.42 -10.56
N MET A 270 18.85 9.42 -10.43
CA MET A 270 18.10 10.18 -9.43
C MET A 270 17.64 9.34 -8.22
N GLU A 271 17.88 8.02 -8.24
CA GLU A 271 17.44 7.10 -7.17
C GLU A 271 18.51 6.90 -6.05
N GLY A 272 19.71 7.47 -6.21
CA GLY A 272 20.73 7.48 -5.17
C GLY A 272 20.37 8.46 -4.06
N LEU A 273 20.37 8.02 -2.79
CA LEU A 273 19.83 8.77 -1.64
C LEU A 273 20.20 10.28 -1.58
N PRO A 274 21.45 10.73 -1.85
CA PRO A 274 21.76 12.16 -1.86
C PRO A 274 21.11 12.92 -3.02
N ALA A 275 21.07 12.33 -4.22
CA ALA A 275 20.42 12.92 -5.39
C ALA A 275 18.90 12.94 -5.22
N ASP A 276 18.33 11.88 -4.67
CA ASP A 276 16.92 11.78 -4.31
C ASP A 276 16.51 12.85 -3.27
N LEU A 277 17.28 13.02 -2.18
CA LEU A 277 17.07 14.07 -1.17
C LEU A 277 17.37 15.51 -1.64
N ILE A 278 17.93 15.68 -2.85
CA ILE A 278 18.10 16.99 -3.50
C ILE A 278 16.97 17.25 -4.52
N ARG A 279 16.55 16.20 -5.24
CA ARG A 279 15.39 16.16 -6.16
C ARG A 279 14.07 16.43 -5.43
N ARG A 280 13.96 15.92 -4.21
CA ARG A 280 12.82 16.08 -3.31
C ARG A 280 12.93 17.38 -2.53
#